data_AF-A0A5S4G7L8-F1
#
_entry.id   AF-A0A5S4G7L8-F1
#
_cell.length_a   1.000
_cell.length_b   1.000
_cell.length_c   1.000
_cell.angle_alpha   90.00
_cell.angle_beta   90.00
_cell.angle_gamma   90.00
#
_symmetry.space_group_name_H-M   'P 1'
#
loop_
_entity.id
_entity.type
_entity.pdbx_description
1 polymer ?
#
loop_
_entity_poly.entity_id
_entity_poly.type
_entity_poly.pdbx_seq_one_letter_code
_entity_poly.pdbx_strand_id
1 'polypeptide(L)'
;MCVTTQQVDALREAYGKEPDMAGYVAESYVTKAISVVDDGIQALESMPASGIGAADAHAAQLLKVLKEARERLPEDATAIMAVSDKKKPAAAKQAAKVVDGLPPQATAVSNLVKSDQTLAVSHDLAPSCTPVTASAPATAPAGASAPTRALVGWAAKMCVIRNSFGSLREDPFDDPLMGHSRFSRFVGSRLADYISSAATRMGSIGEALDEVPRTGIQEVDEHRARMASTVKKAAAKLPEVDLLYLRELPVGRLKKQAKQVTRAMAAGIKPVEGNLLSAVGRHPALAASYNVAPSCESLTSSSEPTATPLPSAKDGSDLAACRDGKCQIKVSKPVMVSVGGSRFLLSAATNGLTIVQDSGYMVMGAGGNGRFSEAGGKTTEFHVTAHTRAGAVVDISTSK
;
A
#
# COMPACT_ATOMS: atom_id res chain seq x y z
N MET A 1 -5.46 -0.43 14.31
CA MET A 1 -6.79 -0.60 14.94
C MET A 1 -7.78 0.49 14.51
N CYS A 2 -7.65 1.77 14.91
CA CYS A 2 -8.66 2.79 14.61
C CYS A 2 -9.01 2.97 13.12
N VAL A 3 -8.03 2.93 12.22
CA VAL A 3 -8.28 3.00 10.77
C VAL A 3 -9.17 1.84 10.32
N THR A 4 -8.82 0.61 10.70
CA THR A 4 -9.60 -0.59 10.39
C THR A 4 -11.01 -0.52 11.00
N THR A 5 -11.13 -0.11 12.25
CA THR A 5 -12.41 0.12 12.94
C THR A 5 -13.29 1.12 12.17
N GLN A 6 -12.73 2.26 11.76
CA GLN A 6 -13.44 3.27 10.97
C GLN A 6 -13.83 2.75 9.58
N GLN A 7 -12.98 1.97 8.92
CA GLN A 7 -13.31 1.36 7.63
C GLN A 7 -14.47 0.36 7.76
N VAL A 8 -14.48 -0.47 8.81
CA VAL A 8 -15.57 -1.40 9.09
C VAL A 8 -16.87 -0.68 9.44
N ASP A 9 -16.80 0.38 10.26
CA ASP A 9 -17.98 1.19 10.57
C ASP A 9 -18.49 1.96 9.35
N ALA A 10 -17.61 2.56 8.54
CA ALA A 10 -17.98 3.22 7.29
C ALA A 10 -18.57 2.24 6.27
N LEU A 11 -18.06 1.00 6.22
CA LEU A 11 -18.66 -0.08 5.44
C LEU A 11 -20.08 -0.35 5.92
N ARG A 12 -20.29 -0.51 7.23
CA ARG A 12 -21.63 -0.71 7.79
C ARG A 12 -22.57 0.46 7.49
N GLU A 13 -22.10 1.70 7.61
CA GLU A 13 -22.93 2.89 7.38
C GLU A 13 -23.30 3.08 5.91
N ALA A 14 -22.34 2.91 5.00
CA ALA A 14 -22.55 3.11 3.57
C ALA A 14 -23.23 1.90 2.91
N TYR A 15 -23.04 0.69 3.44
CA TYR A 15 -23.45 -0.55 2.78
C TYR A 15 -24.45 -1.38 3.61
N GLY A 16 -24.60 -1.18 4.92
CA GLY A 16 -25.53 -1.99 5.74
C GLY A 16 -27.01 -1.79 5.44
N LYS A 17 -27.39 -0.69 4.76
CA LYS A 17 -28.78 -0.45 4.36
C LYS A 17 -29.08 -1.22 3.08
N GLU A 18 -30.18 -2.00 3.08
CA GLU A 18 -30.64 -2.75 1.91
C GLU A 18 -30.85 -1.79 0.74
N PRO A 19 -30.06 -1.89 -0.32
CA PRO A 19 -30.14 -0.92 -1.39
C PRO A 19 -31.11 -1.39 -2.47
N ASP A 20 -31.96 -0.49 -2.97
CA ASP A 20 -32.77 -0.75 -4.16
C ASP A 20 -31.87 -0.62 -5.40
N MET A 21 -31.21 -1.71 -5.78
CA MET A 21 -30.14 -1.70 -6.79
C MET A 21 -30.50 -2.42 -8.08
N ALA A 22 -30.34 -1.71 -9.20
CA ALA A 22 -30.19 -2.31 -10.51
C ALA A 22 -28.86 -3.08 -10.63
N GLY A 23 -28.77 -4.02 -11.58
CA GLY A 23 -27.71 -5.03 -11.67
C GLY A 23 -26.26 -4.52 -11.63
N TYR A 24 -25.93 -3.42 -12.30
CA TYR A 24 -24.57 -2.84 -12.29
C TYR A 24 -24.18 -2.29 -10.91
N VAL A 25 -25.11 -1.65 -10.21
CA VAL A 25 -24.86 -1.09 -8.87
C VAL A 25 -24.65 -2.23 -7.86
N ALA A 26 -25.40 -3.33 -8.02
CA ALA A 26 -25.26 -4.53 -7.19
C ALA A 26 -23.87 -5.19 -7.33
N GLU A 27 -23.30 -5.25 -8.53
CA GLU A 27 -21.95 -5.78 -8.75
C GLU A 27 -20.88 -4.93 -8.07
N SER A 28 -20.90 -3.62 -8.33
CA SER A 28 -19.96 -2.67 -7.73
C SER A 28 -20.02 -2.70 -6.20
N TYR A 29 -21.23 -2.78 -5.65
CA TYR A 29 -21.48 -2.91 -4.22
C TYR A 29 -20.81 -4.17 -3.63
N VAL A 30 -21.04 -5.35 -4.23
CA VAL A 30 -20.49 -6.62 -3.73
C VAL A 30 -18.97 -6.61 -3.80
N THR A 31 -18.40 -6.15 -4.92
CA THR A 31 -16.94 -6.03 -5.09
C THR A 31 -16.33 -5.11 -4.04
N LYS A 32 -17.00 -3.99 -3.72
CA LYS A 32 -16.51 -3.07 -2.69
C LYS A 32 -16.59 -3.67 -1.29
N ALA A 33 -17.66 -4.38 -0.97
CA ALA A 33 -17.79 -5.08 0.31
C ALA A 33 -16.69 -6.15 0.50
N ILE A 34 -16.42 -6.96 -0.53
CA ILE A 34 -15.33 -7.94 -0.52
C ILE A 34 -13.98 -7.26 -0.28
N SER A 35 -13.66 -6.23 -1.07
CA SER A 35 -12.39 -5.50 -0.92
C SER A 35 -12.19 -4.93 0.47
N VAL A 36 -13.21 -4.29 1.07
CA VAL A 36 -13.05 -3.71 2.41
C VAL A 36 -12.88 -4.78 3.49
N VAL A 37 -13.57 -5.93 3.37
CA VAL A 37 -13.39 -7.04 4.30
C VAL A 37 -12.00 -7.65 4.16
N ASP A 38 -11.54 -7.89 2.93
CA ASP A 38 -10.20 -8.43 2.64
C ASP A 38 -9.09 -7.49 3.14
N ASP A 39 -9.20 -6.18 2.84
CA ASP A 39 -8.28 -5.15 3.34
C ASP A 39 -8.24 -5.14 4.88
N GLY A 40 -9.41 -5.29 5.53
CA GLY A 40 -9.52 -5.34 6.98
C GLY A 40 -8.87 -6.58 7.60
N ILE A 41 -9.05 -7.75 6.99
CA ILE A 41 -8.39 -9.01 7.38
C ILE A 41 -6.87 -8.83 7.26
N GLN A 42 -6.39 -8.40 6.10
CA GLN A 42 -4.96 -8.21 5.86
C GLN A 42 -4.33 -7.19 6.81
N ALA A 43 -5.03 -6.08 7.09
CA ALA A 43 -4.57 -5.05 8.01
C ALA A 43 -4.44 -5.59 9.46
N LEU A 44 -5.32 -6.49 9.89
CA LEU A 44 -5.25 -7.10 11.23
C LEU A 44 -4.20 -8.22 11.29
N GLU A 45 -4.05 -9.03 10.24
CA GLU A 45 -3.04 -10.09 10.18
C GLU A 45 -1.61 -9.55 10.13
N SER A 46 -1.42 -8.39 9.48
CA SER A 46 -0.12 -7.71 9.41
C SER A 46 0.20 -6.89 10.66
N MET A 47 -0.73 -6.77 11.60
CA MET A 47 -0.56 -5.95 12.80
C MET A 47 0.29 -6.72 13.83
N PRO A 48 1.44 -6.18 14.27
CA PRO A 48 2.17 -6.77 15.37
C PRO A 48 1.35 -6.66 16.67
N ALA A 49 1.54 -7.60 17.58
CA ALA A 49 0.96 -7.51 18.92
C ALA A 49 1.41 -6.21 19.59
N SER A 50 0.45 -5.51 20.21
CA SER A 50 0.71 -4.26 20.92
C SER A 50 1.36 -4.49 22.29
N GLY A 51 1.23 -5.70 22.84
CA GLY A 51 1.61 -6.02 24.22
C GLY A 51 0.56 -5.61 25.24
N ILE A 52 -0.53 -4.97 24.80
CA ILE A 52 -1.70 -4.64 25.63
C ILE A 52 -2.74 -5.72 25.39
N GLY A 53 -2.85 -6.68 26.32
CA GLY A 53 -3.64 -7.90 26.13
C GLY A 53 -5.10 -7.64 25.72
N ALA A 54 -5.72 -6.57 26.23
CA ALA A 54 -7.10 -6.23 25.89
C ALA A 54 -7.24 -5.70 24.44
N ALA A 55 -6.26 -4.93 23.95
CA ALA A 55 -6.23 -4.47 22.55
C ALA A 55 -5.93 -5.62 21.58
N ASP A 56 -4.99 -6.50 21.94
CA ASP A 56 -4.64 -7.68 21.14
C ASP A 56 -5.83 -8.65 21.06
N ALA A 57 -6.55 -8.86 22.17
CA ALA A 57 -7.78 -9.66 22.19
C ALA A 57 -8.89 -9.06 21.32
N HIS A 58 -9.06 -7.73 21.34
CA HIS A 58 -10.04 -7.06 20.48
C HIS A 58 -9.67 -7.18 18.99
N ALA A 59 -8.39 -6.99 18.64
CA ALA A 59 -7.90 -7.18 17.27
C ALA A 59 -8.12 -8.62 16.77
N ALA A 60 -7.81 -9.62 17.60
CA ALA A 60 -8.04 -11.02 17.29
C ALA A 60 -9.55 -11.34 17.11
N GLN A 61 -10.41 -10.78 17.97
CA GLN A 61 -11.86 -10.95 17.85
C GLN A 61 -12.41 -10.30 16.58
N LEU A 62 -11.95 -9.10 16.22
CA LEU A 62 -12.34 -8.43 14.98
C LEU A 62 -11.89 -9.22 13.75
N LEU A 63 -10.64 -9.72 13.76
CA LEU A 63 -10.12 -10.56 12.69
C LEU A 63 -10.98 -11.82 12.49
N LYS A 64 -11.37 -12.48 13.58
CA LYS A 64 -12.28 -13.63 13.54
C LYS A 64 -13.63 -13.27 12.89
N VAL A 65 -14.24 -12.17 13.32
CA VAL A 65 -15.53 -11.71 12.78
C VAL A 65 -15.43 -11.38 11.28
N LEU A 66 -14.35 -10.73 10.85
CA LEU A 66 -14.14 -10.42 9.43
C LEU A 66 -13.93 -11.69 8.59
N LYS A 67 -13.22 -12.69 9.10
CA LYS A 67 -13.07 -14.00 8.42
C LYS A 67 -14.41 -14.73 8.28
N GLU A 68 -15.23 -14.76 9.33
CA GLU A 68 -16.59 -15.32 9.27
C GLU A 68 -17.49 -14.55 8.29
N ALA A 69 -17.37 -13.22 8.21
CA ALA A 69 -18.06 -12.42 7.22
C ALA A 69 -17.59 -12.75 5.80
N ARG A 70 -16.28 -12.94 5.62
CA ARG A 70 -15.67 -13.25 4.34
C ARG A 70 -16.15 -14.57 3.74
N GLU A 71 -16.31 -15.60 4.57
CA GLU A 71 -16.86 -16.90 4.18
C GLU A 71 -18.30 -16.82 3.65
N ARG A 72 -19.02 -15.75 3.98
CA ARG A 72 -20.42 -15.51 3.58
C ARG A 72 -20.55 -14.57 2.38
N LEU A 73 -19.45 -13.99 1.92
CA LEU A 73 -19.37 -13.20 0.69
C LEU A 73 -18.94 -14.09 -0.48
N PRO A 74 -19.17 -13.66 -1.74
CA PRO A 74 -18.62 -14.36 -2.90
C PRO A 74 -17.09 -14.52 -2.80
N GLU A 75 -16.57 -15.60 -3.40
CA GLU A 75 -15.16 -15.97 -3.29
C GLU A 75 -14.22 -14.86 -3.75
N ASP A 76 -14.58 -14.10 -4.79
CA ASP A 76 -13.86 -12.89 -5.18
C ASP A 76 -14.75 -11.96 -6.00
N ALA A 77 -14.19 -10.83 -6.43
CA ALA A 77 -14.86 -9.87 -7.30
C ALA A 77 -15.22 -10.43 -8.68
N THR A 78 -14.55 -11.49 -9.16
CA THR A 78 -14.88 -12.11 -10.45
C THR A 78 -16.05 -13.09 -10.35
N ALA A 79 -16.23 -13.72 -9.19
CA ALA A 79 -17.37 -14.59 -8.92
C ALA A 79 -18.69 -13.83 -9.11
N ILE A 80 -18.78 -12.57 -8.68
CA ILE A 80 -19.99 -11.75 -8.89
C ILE A 80 -20.19 -11.35 -10.36
N MET A 81 -19.13 -11.18 -11.14
CA MET A 81 -19.24 -10.90 -12.58
C MET A 81 -19.84 -12.09 -13.35
N ALA A 82 -19.56 -13.32 -12.89
CA ALA A 82 -20.11 -14.55 -13.46
C ALA A 82 -21.57 -14.81 -13.05
N VAL A 83 -22.08 -14.12 -12.01
CA VAL A 83 -23.49 -14.21 -11.60
C VAL A 83 -24.35 -13.50 -12.65
N SER A 84 -25.45 -14.14 -13.06
CA SER A 84 -26.38 -13.52 -14.01
C SER A 84 -26.97 -12.23 -13.45
N ASP A 85 -27.24 -11.24 -14.30
CA ASP A 85 -27.74 -9.92 -13.87
C ASP A 85 -29.01 -10.00 -13.00
N LYS A 86 -29.86 -11.01 -13.23
CA LYS A 86 -31.07 -11.28 -12.42
C LYS A 86 -30.75 -11.68 -10.97
N LYS A 87 -29.59 -12.28 -10.71
CA LYS A 87 -29.15 -12.77 -9.39
C LYS A 87 -28.24 -11.77 -8.66
N LYS A 88 -27.62 -10.80 -9.36
CA LYS A 88 -26.76 -9.78 -8.75
C LYS A 88 -27.44 -9.01 -7.61
N PRO A 89 -28.72 -8.57 -7.72
CA PRO A 89 -29.41 -7.90 -6.61
C PRO A 89 -29.52 -8.78 -5.35
N ALA A 90 -29.78 -10.08 -5.51
CA ALA A 90 -29.84 -11.00 -4.37
C ALA A 90 -28.47 -11.18 -3.70
N ALA A 91 -27.40 -11.24 -4.49
CA ALA A 91 -26.03 -11.28 -3.96
C ALA A 91 -25.67 -9.99 -3.20
N ALA A 92 -26.06 -8.82 -3.73
CA ALA A 92 -25.87 -7.54 -3.03
C ALA A 92 -26.66 -7.47 -1.71
N LYS A 93 -27.92 -7.94 -1.68
CA LYS A 93 -28.70 -8.04 -0.43
C LYS A 93 -28.05 -8.96 0.60
N GLN A 94 -27.50 -10.08 0.15
CA GLN A 94 -26.77 -11.00 1.03
C GLN A 94 -25.48 -10.34 1.57
N ALA A 95 -24.72 -9.65 0.74
CA ALA A 95 -23.55 -8.89 1.17
C ALA A 95 -23.92 -7.77 2.16
N ALA A 96 -25.03 -7.06 1.93
CA ALA A 96 -25.57 -6.05 2.86
C ALA A 96 -25.89 -6.65 4.22
N LYS A 97 -26.56 -7.81 4.26
CA LYS A 97 -26.86 -8.51 5.51
C LYS A 97 -25.60 -8.95 6.26
N VAL A 98 -24.55 -9.37 5.54
CA VAL A 98 -23.26 -9.74 6.14
C VAL A 98 -22.60 -8.50 6.75
N VAL A 99 -22.55 -7.40 6.01
CA VAL A 99 -21.97 -6.13 6.45
C VAL A 99 -22.74 -5.50 7.62
N ASP A 100 -24.07 -5.51 7.59
CA ASP A 100 -24.94 -5.01 8.65
C ASP A 100 -24.78 -5.82 9.95
N GLY A 101 -24.49 -7.13 9.82
CA GLY A 101 -24.20 -8.01 10.95
C GLY A 101 -22.85 -7.76 11.63
N LEU A 102 -21.98 -6.92 11.07
CA LEU A 102 -20.71 -6.57 11.71
C LEU A 102 -20.95 -5.66 12.91
N PRO A 103 -20.42 -5.99 14.10
CA PRO A 103 -20.66 -5.19 15.29
C PRO A 103 -20.06 -3.78 15.15
N PRO A 104 -20.67 -2.74 15.76
CA PRO A 104 -20.09 -1.40 15.86
C PRO A 104 -18.71 -1.42 16.52
N GLN A 105 -17.69 -1.05 15.75
CA GLN A 105 -16.31 -1.15 16.21
C GLN A 105 -15.91 0.08 17.03
N ALA A 106 -16.37 1.28 16.66
CA ALA A 106 -16.04 2.51 17.38
C ALA A 106 -16.43 2.46 18.86
N THR A 107 -17.60 1.90 19.19
CA THR A 107 -18.05 1.75 20.57
C THR A 107 -17.19 0.74 21.34
N ALA A 108 -16.84 -0.38 20.72
CA ALA A 108 -15.99 -1.39 21.34
C ALA A 108 -14.59 -0.83 21.65
N VAL A 109 -13.98 -0.14 20.69
CA VAL A 109 -12.68 0.53 20.88
C VAL A 109 -12.79 1.63 21.94
N SER A 110 -13.85 2.45 21.94
CA SER A 110 -14.02 3.49 22.96
C SER A 110 -14.10 2.91 24.38
N ASN A 111 -14.82 1.81 24.57
CA ASN A 111 -14.93 1.15 25.87
C ASN A 111 -13.60 0.54 26.31
N LEU A 112 -12.89 -0.09 25.37
CA LEU A 112 -11.57 -0.65 25.60
C LEU A 112 -10.59 0.45 26.05
N VAL A 113 -10.57 1.56 25.33
CA VAL A 113 -9.70 2.71 25.61
C VAL A 113 -10.00 3.33 26.98
N LYS A 114 -11.26 3.40 27.40
CA LYS A 114 -11.64 3.87 28.74
C LYS A 114 -11.16 2.96 29.87
N SER A 115 -10.95 1.67 29.58
CA SER A 115 -10.56 0.67 30.58
C SER A 115 -9.04 0.54 30.78
N ASP A 116 -8.23 1.09 29.88
CA ASP A 116 -6.76 0.97 29.92
C ASP A 116 -6.09 2.32 29.64
N GLN A 117 -5.41 2.87 30.66
CA GLN A 117 -4.78 4.19 30.59
C GLN A 117 -3.63 4.26 29.57
N THR A 118 -2.87 3.18 29.40
CA THR A 118 -1.78 3.13 28.41
C THR A 118 -2.36 3.19 27.01
N LEU A 119 -3.42 2.41 26.76
CA LEU A 119 -4.13 2.46 25.49
C LEU A 119 -4.78 3.82 25.24
N ALA A 120 -5.32 4.48 26.27
CA ALA A 120 -5.86 5.84 26.17
C ALA A 120 -4.84 6.85 25.67
N VAL A 121 -3.62 6.82 26.21
CA VAL A 121 -2.55 7.72 25.74
C VAL A 121 -2.22 7.46 24.27
N SER A 122 -2.00 6.20 23.88
CA SER A 122 -1.71 5.85 22.49
C SER A 122 -2.86 6.20 21.54
N HIS A 123 -4.10 5.99 21.97
CA HIS A 123 -5.31 6.30 21.21
C HIS A 123 -5.48 7.81 21.01
N ASP A 124 -5.27 8.61 22.04
CA ASP A 124 -5.40 10.06 21.96
C ASP A 124 -4.31 10.69 21.06
N LEU A 125 -3.11 10.09 21.05
CA LEU A 125 -2.00 10.49 20.16
C LEU A 125 -2.20 10.05 18.71
N ALA A 126 -2.93 8.97 18.46
CA ALA A 126 -3.11 8.42 17.13
C ALA A 126 -4.00 9.33 16.25
N PRO A 127 -3.50 9.81 15.09
CA PRO A 127 -4.19 10.85 14.29
C PRO A 127 -5.58 10.43 13.80
N SER A 128 -5.77 9.13 13.53
CA SER A 128 -7.02 8.57 13.02
C SER A 128 -8.03 8.22 14.11
N CYS A 129 -7.68 8.23 15.41
CA CYS A 129 -8.60 7.83 16.47
C CYS A 129 -9.34 9.04 17.05
N THR A 130 -10.64 9.01 17.33
CA THR A 130 -11.29 10.14 18.02
C THR A 130 -10.79 10.20 19.48
N PRO A 131 -10.21 11.31 19.98
CA PRO A 131 -9.74 11.38 21.37
C PRO A 131 -10.85 11.01 22.36
N VAL A 132 -10.53 10.20 23.37
CA VAL A 132 -11.49 9.84 24.44
C VAL A 132 -11.40 10.84 25.58
N THR A 133 -10.21 11.37 25.83
CA THR A 133 -10.03 12.48 26.76
C THR A 133 -10.29 13.77 26.00
N ALA A 134 -11.21 14.61 26.50
CA ALA A 134 -11.29 15.99 26.05
C ALA A 134 -9.94 16.63 26.36
N SER A 135 -9.07 16.73 25.34
CA SER A 135 -7.76 17.33 25.50
C SER A 135 -7.99 18.73 26.02
N ALA A 136 -7.53 19.01 27.25
CA ALA A 136 -7.44 20.38 27.73
C ALA A 136 -6.72 21.18 26.63
N PRO A 137 -7.16 22.42 26.33
CA PRO A 137 -6.63 23.20 25.22
C PRO A 137 -5.10 23.21 25.27
N ALA A 138 -4.52 23.13 24.07
CA ALA A 138 -3.12 22.81 23.76
C ALA A 138 -2.05 23.80 24.29
N THR A 139 -2.23 24.35 25.48
CA THR A 139 -1.18 24.98 26.27
C THR A 139 -0.42 23.89 27.01
N ALA A 140 0.28 23.04 26.27
CA ALA A 140 1.34 22.23 26.86
C ALA A 140 2.31 23.19 27.55
N PRO A 141 2.70 22.95 28.82
CA PRO A 141 3.64 23.83 29.50
C PRO A 141 4.92 23.95 28.67
N ALA A 142 5.42 25.17 28.52
CA ALA A 142 6.66 25.45 27.80
C ALA A 142 7.78 24.59 28.40
N GLY A 143 8.21 23.55 27.68
CA GLY A 143 9.21 22.58 28.14
C GLY A 143 8.75 21.12 28.18
N ALA A 144 7.47 20.82 27.97
CA ALA A 144 7.02 19.43 27.88
C ALA A 144 7.61 18.74 26.63
N SER A 145 8.47 17.74 26.87
CA SER A 145 9.03 16.84 25.86
C SER A 145 8.06 15.74 25.40
N ALA A 146 6.81 15.77 25.90
CA ALA A 146 5.81 14.77 25.59
C ALA A 146 5.32 14.88 24.14
N PRO A 147 5.02 13.73 23.49
CA PRO A 147 4.42 13.74 22.17
C PRO A 147 3.04 14.40 22.22
N THR A 148 2.67 15.09 21.14
CA THR A 148 1.32 15.65 20.99
C THR A 148 0.68 15.06 19.74
N ARG A 149 -0.65 14.91 19.75
CA ARG A 149 -1.40 14.38 18.61
C ARG A 149 -1.11 15.14 17.30
N ALA A 150 -1.01 16.47 17.39
CA ALA A 150 -0.72 17.32 16.22
C ALA A 150 0.66 17.00 15.63
N LEU A 151 1.70 16.87 16.47
CA LEU A 151 3.05 16.54 16.02
C LEU A 151 3.17 15.08 15.56
N VAL A 152 2.44 14.15 16.19
CA VAL A 152 2.37 12.74 15.75
C VAL A 152 1.72 12.65 14.37
N GLY A 153 0.61 13.36 14.15
CA GLY A 153 -0.05 13.43 12.85
C GLY A 153 0.81 14.07 11.78
N TRP A 154 1.54 15.13 12.13
CA TRP A 154 2.52 15.73 11.24
C TRP A 154 3.63 14.74 10.87
N ALA A 155 4.23 14.06 11.85
CA ALA A 155 5.33 13.13 11.63
C ALA A 155 4.90 11.94 10.77
N ALA A 156 3.72 11.37 11.06
CA ALA A 156 3.14 10.29 10.27
C ALA A 156 3.03 10.66 8.78
N LYS A 157 2.46 11.83 8.46
CA LYS A 157 2.35 12.31 7.08
C LYS A 157 3.74 12.51 6.44
N MET A 158 4.67 13.13 7.16
CA MET A 158 6.03 13.36 6.66
C MET A 158 6.79 12.05 6.40
N CYS A 159 6.62 11.04 7.24
CA CYS A 159 7.21 9.71 7.04
C CYS A 159 6.62 8.99 5.83
N VAL A 160 5.30 9.05 5.64
CA VAL A 160 4.66 8.53 4.41
C VAL A 160 5.22 9.22 3.17
N ILE A 161 5.31 10.55 3.17
CA ILE A 161 5.89 11.32 2.05
C ILE A 161 7.37 10.95 1.83
N ARG A 162 8.15 10.81 2.90
CA ARG A 162 9.55 10.38 2.84
C ARG A 162 9.68 9.00 2.20
N ASN A 163 8.84 8.04 2.59
CA ASN A 163 8.84 6.70 2.04
C ASN A 163 8.44 6.71 0.55
N SER A 164 7.49 7.56 0.16
CA SER A 164 7.10 7.76 -1.24
C SER A 164 8.24 8.31 -2.12
N PHE A 165 9.19 9.08 -1.56
CA PHE A 165 10.39 9.46 -2.31
C PHE A 165 11.31 8.26 -2.60
N GLY A 166 11.28 7.21 -1.78
CA GLY A 166 12.04 5.99 -2.00
C GLY A 166 11.65 5.29 -3.31
N SER A 167 10.35 5.20 -3.61
CA SER A 167 9.85 4.59 -4.85
C SER A 167 10.09 5.46 -6.09
N LEU A 168 10.29 6.76 -5.94
CA LEU A 168 10.65 7.66 -7.04
C LEU A 168 12.12 7.59 -7.44
N ARG A 169 13.00 7.08 -6.57
CA ARG A 169 14.43 6.96 -6.87
C ARG A 169 14.78 5.75 -7.71
N GLU A 170 13.81 4.88 -7.95
CA GLU A 170 14.02 3.70 -8.76
C GLU A 170 14.38 4.11 -10.17
N ASP A 171 15.62 3.82 -10.56
CA ASP A 171 16.03 3.96 -11.94
C ASP A 171 15.34 2.84 -12.74
N PRO A 172 14.51 3.17 -13.74
CA PRO A 172 13.89 2.15 -14.59
C PRO A 172 14.92 1.29 -15.33
N PHE A 173 16.19 1.68 -15.36
CA PHE A 173 17.29 0.90 -15.92
C PHE A 173 17.93 -0.10 -14.95
N ASP A 174 17.66 -0.01 -13.65
CA ASP A 174 18.16 -0.96 -12.65
C ASP A 174 17.31 -2.24 -12.58
N ASP A 175 16.17 -2.28 -13.27
CA ASP A 175 15.33 -3.48 -13.37
C ASP A 175 16.09 -4.58 -14.13
N PRO A 176 16.35 -5.75 -13.52
CA PRO A 176 17.10 -6.86 -14.13
C PRO A 176 16.50 -7.34 -15.46
N LEU A 177 15.22 -7.07 -15.73
CA LEU A 177 14.55 -7.45 -16.96
C LEU A 177 14.89 -6.56 -18.16
N MET A 178 15.45 -5.37 -17.96
CA MET A 178 15.70 -4.42 -19.06
C MET A 178 16.69 -4.95 -20.11
N GLY A 179 17.53 -5.91 -19.74
CA GLY A 179 18.44 -6.64 -20.65
C GLY A 179 17.93 -8.01 -21.10
N HIS A 180 16.79 -8.49 -20.60
CA HIS A 180 16.32 -9.84 -20.84
C HIS A 180 15.58 -9.96 -22.18
N SER A 181 15.93 -10.94 -23.01
CA SER A 181 15.38 -11.10 -24.37
C SER A 181 13.84 -11.22 -24.40
N ARG A 182 13.25 -12.02 -23.50
CA ARG A 182 11.79 -12.15 -23.36
C ARG A 182 11.08 -10.86 -22.94
N PHE A 183 11.78 -9.91 -22.32
CA PHE A 183 11.21 -8.63 -21.92
C PHE A 183 11.42 -7.54 -22.97
N SER A 184 12.29 -7.76 -23.96
CA SER A 184 12.70 -6.76 -24.96
C SER A 184 11.53 -6.03 -25.64
N ARG A 185 10.45 -6.74 -25.98
CA ARG A 185 9.25 -6.14 -26.60
C ARG A 185 8.44 -5.24 -25.66
N PHE A 186 8.61 -5.38 -24.35
CA PHE A 186 7.90 -4.59 -23.33
C PHE A 186 8.72 -3.41 -22.82
N VAL A 187 10.02 -3.34 -23.16
CA VAL A 187 10.90 -2.24 -22.74
C VAL A 187 10.33 -0.87 -23.15
N GLY A 188 9.74 -0.77 -24.36
CA GLY A 188 9.09 0.46 -24.81
C GLY A 188 7.92 0.86 -23.90
N SER A 189 6.97 -0.05 -23.68
CA SER A 189 5.82 0.18 -22.79
C SER A 189 6.27 0.53 -21.36
N ARG A 190 7.22 -0.20 -20.79
CA ARG A 190 7.72 0.04 -19.44
C ARG A 190 8.34 1.43 -19.28
N LEU A 191 9.12 1.88 -20.26
CA LEU A 191 9.70 3.22 -20.26
C LEU A 191 8.63 4.29 -20.47
N ALA A 192 7.65 4.06 -21.34
CA ALA A 192 6.52 4.96 -21.54
C ALA A 192 5.70 5.13 -20.26
N ASP A 193 5.37 4.03 -19.57
CA ASP A 193 4.64 4.04 -18.29
C ASP A 193 5.43 4.76 -17.18
N TYR A 194 6.76 4.59 -17.14
CA TYR A 194 7.62 5.34 -16.23
C TYR A 194 7.61 6.85 -16.52
N ILE A 195 7.74 7.25 -17.79
CA ILE A 195 7.75 8.67 -18.18
C ILE A 195 6.40 9.32 -17.88
N SER A 196 5.28 8.68 -18.25
CA SER A 196 3.94 9.25 -18.07
C SER A 196 3.55 9.36 -16.59
N SER A 197 3.91 8.38 -15.76
CA SER A 197 3.55 8.37 -14.33
C SER A 197 4.39 9.32 -13.48
N ALA A 198 5.57 9.75 -13.95
CA ALA A 198 6.49 10.58 -13.16
C ALA A 198 5.86 11.92 -12.74
N ALA A 199 5.19 12.62 -13.67
CA ALA A 199 4.55 13.91 -13.39
C ALA A 199 3.44 13.76 -12.34
N THR A 200 2.55 12.77 -12.51
CA THR A 200 1.48 12.47 -11.55
C THR A 200 2.04 12.16 -10.17
N ARG A 201 3.04 11.27 -10.05
CA ARG A 201 3.63 10.90 -8.76
C ARG A 201 4.26 12.10 -8.04
N MET A 202 5.01 12.92 -8.77
CA MET A 202 5.60 14.15 -8.22
C MET A 202 4.52 15.16 -7.82
N GLY A 203 3.45 15.29 -8.62
CA GLY A 203 2.28 16.11 -8.30
C GLY A 203 1.62 15.69 -6.99
N SER A 204 1.30 14.39 -6.85
CA SER A 204 0.68 13.84 -5.63
C SER A 204 1.55 14.05 -4.39
N ILE A 205 2.87 13.94 -4.50
CA ILE A 205 3.77 14.27 -3.37
C ILE A 205 3.74 15.77 -3.05
N GLY A 206 3.69 16.63 -4.07
CA GLY A 206 3.57 18.07 -3.89
C GLY A 206 2.29 18.47 -3.15
N GLU A 207 1.16 17.87 -3.54
CA GLU A 207 -0.14 18.04 -2.89
C GLU A 207 -0.11 17.53 -1.44
N ALA A 208 0.40 16.31 -1.23
CA ALA A 208 0.54 15.74 0.11
C ALA A 208 1.39 16.64 1.03
N LEU A 209 2.44 17.28 0.50
CA LEU A 209 3.27 18.23 1.26
C LEU A 209 2.53 19.53 1.62
N ASP A 210 1.65 20.01 0.75
CA ASP A 210 0.82 21.18 1.03
C ASP A 210 -0.18 20.90 2.16
N GLU A 211 -0.72 19.68 2.24
CA GLU A 211 -1.65 19.22 3.27
C GLU A 211 -1.01 18.93 4.64
N VAL A 212 0.32 18.92 4.73
CA VAL A 212 1.02 18.78 6.01
C VAL A 212 0.94 20.12 6.76
N PRO A 213 0.32 20.19 7.96
CA PRO A 213 0.19 21.44 8.69
C PRO A 213 1.55 21.99 9.13
N ARG A 214 1.58 23.29 9.48
CA ARG A 214 2.75 23.87 10.16
C ARG A 214 2.81 23.35 11.61
N THR A 215 4.02 23.11 12.08
CA THR A 215 4.33 22.67 13.44
C THR A 215 4.51 23.83 14.41
N GLY A 216 4.80 25.03 13.90
CA GLY A 216 5.24 26.18 14.71
C GLY A 216 6.75 26.17 15.02
N ILE A 217 7.45 25.09 14.64
CA ILE A 217 8.91 25.00 14.72
C ILE A 217 9.47 25.53 13.40
N GLN A 218 10.02 26.75 13.42
CA GLN A 218 10.45 27.48 12.22
C GLN A 218 11.31 26.63 11.27
N GLU A 219 12.35 25.99 11.78
CA GLU A 219 13.28 25.20 10.96
C GLU A 219 12.59 24.03 10.23
N VAL A 220 11.67 23.37 10.92
CA VAL A 220 10.89 22.23 10.40
C VAL A 220 9.89 22.70 9.34
N ASP A 221 9.20 23.82 9.61
CA ASP A 221 8.22 24.40 8.70
C ASP A 221 8.87 24.95 7.43
N GLU A 222 10.03 25.58 7.56
CA GLU A 222 10.85 26.01 6.43
C GLU A 222 11.36 24.82 5.62
N HIS A 223 11.79 23.73 6.28
CA HIS A 223 12.21 22.52 5.60
C HIS A 223 11.06 21.93 4.76
N ARG A 224 9.87 21.76 5.36
CA ARG A 224 8.66 21.32 4.65
C ARG A 224 8.34 22.22 3.45
N ALA A 225 8.36 23.55 3.63
CA ALA A 225 8.08 24.50 2.55
C ALA A 225 9.11 24.42 1.41
N ARG A 226 10.39 24.26 1.74
CA ARG A 226 11.47 24.04 0.74
C ARG A 226 11.26 22.74 -0.02
N MET A 227 10.86 21.65 0.65
CA MET A 227 10.54 20.39 -0.01
C MET A 227 9.37 20.56 -0.97
N ALA A 228 8.26 21.13 -0.52
CA ALA A 228 7.07 21.36 -1.35
C ALA A 228 7.40 22.18 -2.60
N SER A 229 8.15 23.29 -2.43
CA SER A 229 8.60 24.13 -3.55
C SER A 229 9.51 23.36 -4.51
N THR A 230 10.44 22.56 -3.98
CA THR A 230 11.38 21.78 -4.79
C THR A 230 10.67 20.71 -5.61
N VAL A 231 9.75 19.97 -4.99
CA VAL A 231 8.94 18.95 -5.67
C VAL A 231 8.09 19.57 -6.77
N LYS A 232 7.40 20.69 -6.51
CA LYS A 232 6.63 21.41 -7.52
C LYS A 232 7.48 21.89 -8.69
N LYS A 233 8.66 22.45 -8.41
CA LYS A 233 9.61 22.89 -9.45
C LYS A 233 10.15 21.73 -10.27
N ALA A 234 10.34 20.55 -9.67
CA ALA A 234 10.76 19.36 -10.38
C ALA A 234 9.61 18.79 -11.22
N ALA A 235 8.40 18.73 -10.68
CA ALA A 235 7.19 18.33 -11.40
C ALA A 235 6.96 19.18 -12.65
N ALA A 236 7.07 20.51 -12.54
CA ALA A 236 6.92 21.43 -13.66
C ALA A 236 7.98 21.28 -14.78
N LYS A 237 9.07 20.53 -14.53
CA LYS A 237 10.10 20.21 -15.55
C LYS A 237 9.88 18.84 -16.18
N LEU A 238 8.95 18.04 -15.66
CA LEU A 238 8.62 16.75 -16.22
C LEU A 238 7.75 16.94 -17.46
N PRO A 239 7.94 16.11 -18.49
CA PRO A 239 7.20 16.25 -19.71
C PRO A 239 5.77 15.74 -19.49
N GLU A 240 4.77 16.57 -19.78
CA GLU A 240 3.37 16.14 -19.87
C GLU A 240 3.14 15.55 -21.25
N VAL A 241 3.26 14.23 -21.35
CA VAL A 241 3.17 13.52 -22.63
C VAL A 241 2.13 12.44 -22.54
N ASP A 242 1.25 12.43 -23.53
CA ASP A 242 0.24 11.39 -23.67
C ASP A 242 0.90 10.00 -23.82
N LEU A 243 0.30 9.01 -23.15
CA LEU A 243 0.84 7.64 -23.11
C LEU A 243 0.81 6.98 -24.50
N LEU A 244 -0.17 7.28 -25.35
CA LEU A 244 -0.23 6.73 -26.71
C LEU A 244 0.92 7.27 -27.55
N TYR A 245 1.20 8.57 -27.47
CA TYR A 245 2.37 9.15 -28.14
C TYR A 245 3.67 8.51 -27.69
N LEU A 246 3.86 8.30 -26.38
CA LEU A 246 5.08 7.65 -25.86
C LEU A 246 5.24 6.22 -26.39
N ARG A 247 4.15 5.46 -26.55
CA ARG A 247 4.18 4.08 -27.06
C ARG A 247 4.60 3.97 -28.53
N GLU A 248 4.42 5.04 -29.31
CA GLU A 248 4.85 5.11 -30.71
C GLU A 248 6.33 5.48 -30.86
N LEU A 249 6.97 5.98 -29.79
CA LEU A 249 8.38 6.38 -29.85
C LEU A 249 9.32 5.18 -29.92
N PRO A 250 10.40 5.27 -30.72
CA PRO A 250 11.46 4.26 -30.70
C PRO A 250 12.06 4.11 -29.29
N VAL A 251 12.38 2.88 -28.88
CA VAL A 251 12.96 2.58 -27.56
C VAL A 251 14.19 3.45 -27.24
N GLY A 252 15.03 3.76 -28.22
CA GLY A 252 16.18 4.66 -28.03
C GLY A 252 15.80 6.08 -27.60
N ARG A 253 14.68 6.63 -28.09
CA ARG A 253 14.13 7.93 -27.67
C ARG A 253 13.55 7.84 -26.26
N LEU A 254 12.77 6.79 -25.98
CA LEU A 254 12.22 6.53 -24.64
C LEU A 254 13.32 6.41 -23.59
N LYS A 255 14.41 5.68 -23.89
CA LYS A 255 15.57 5.60 -22.98
C LYS A 255 16.16 6.97 -22.66
N LYS A 256 16.28 7.86 -23.66
CA LYS A 256 16.80 9.23 -23.45
C LYS A 256 15.84 10.08 -22.60
N GLN A 257 14.53 10.00 -22.86
CA GLN A 257 13.52 10.72 -22.09
C GLN A 257 13.43 10.20 -20.65
N ALA A 258 13.39 8.89 -20.44
CA ALA A 258 13.39 8.30 -19.10
C ALA A 258 14.62 8.76 -18.29
N LYS A 259 15.83 8.82 -18.88
CA LYS A 259 17.01 9.40 -18.22
C LYS A 259 16.85 10.88 -17.85
N GLN A 260 16.14 11.66 -18.66
CA GLN A 260 15.84 13.07 -18.35
C GLN A 260 14.86 13.16 -17.18
N VAL A 261 13.80 12.35 -17.19
CA VAL A 261 12.82 12.22 -16.10
C VAL A 261 13.49 11.81 -14.80
N THR A 262 14.34 10.76 -14.80
CA THR A 262 15.09 10.33 -13.61
C THR A 262 15.94 11.45 -13.03
N ARG A 263 16.65 12.21 -13.88
CA ARG A 263 17.45 13.35 -13.41
C ARG A 263 16.60 14.48 -12.82
N ALA A 264 15.46 14.79 -13.44
CA ALA A 264 14.54 15.81 -12.95
C ALA A 264 13.93 15.41 -11.59
N MET A 265 13.49 14.16 -11.44
CA MET A 265 13.00 13.64 -10.16
C MET A 265 14.10 13.62 -9.10
N ALA A 266 15.29 13.12 -9.41
CA ALA A 266 16.43 13.10 -8.48
C ALA A 266 16.80 14.51 -7.99
N ALA A 267 16.75 15.52 -8.86
CA ALA A 267 16.95 16.91 -8.48
C ALA A 267 15.86 17.43 -7.52
N GLY A 268 14.62 16.94 -7.66
CA GLY A 268 13.52 17.24 -6.75
C GLY A 268 13.65 16.58 -5.37
N ILE A 269 14.33 15.44 -5.31
CA ILE A 269 14.41 14.60 -4.09
C ILE A 269 15.66 14.88 -3.26
N LYS A 270 16.81 15.16 -3.89
CA LYS A 270 18.09 15.33 -3.20
C LYS A 270 18.07 16.36 -2.05
N PRO A 271 17.39 17.53 -2.15
CA PRO A 271 17.34 18.50 -1.05
C PRO A 271 16.52 18.06 0.17
N VAL A 272 15.75 16.97 0.06
CA VAL A 272 14.79 16.52 1.06
C VAL A 272 15.45 15.73 2.20
N GLU A 273 16.55 15.02 1.94
CA GLU A 273 17.01 13.96 2.85
C GLU A 273 17.87 14.45 4.02
N GLY A 274 18.66 15.51 3.83
CA GLY A 274 19.75 15.83 4.75
C GLY A 274 19.35 16.48 6.07
N ASN A 275 18.17 17.10 6.14
CA ASN A 275 17.89 18.07 7.21
C ASN A 275 16.68 17.75 8.08
N LEU A 276 15.77 16.87 7.63
CA LEU A 276 14.54 16.59 8.37
C LEU A 276 14.82 15.90 9.70
N LEU A 277 15.57 14.79 9.69
CA LEU A 277 15.85 14.03 10.92
C LEU A 277 16.71 14.82 11.91
N SER A 278 17.65 15.61 11.40
CA SER A 278 18.46 16.52 12.23
C SER A 278 17.61 17.63 12.86
N ALA A 279 16.65 18.20 12.12
CA ALA A 279 15.70 19.17 12.67
C ALA A 279 14.79 18.49 13.71
N VAL A 280 14.23 17.32 13.40
CA VAL A 280 13.41 16.53 14.34
C VAL A 280 14.17 16.25 15.64
N GLY A 281 15.41 15.79 15.57
CA GLY A 281 16.23 15.44 16.74
C GLY A 281 16.59 16.62 17.66
N ARG A 282 16.57 17.87 17.16
CA ARG A 282 16.82 19.08 17.96
C ARG A 282 15.61 19.57 18.74
N HIS A 283 14.42 19.01 18.50
CA HIS A 283 13.18 19.41 19.15
C HIS A 283 12.57 18.24 19.93
N PRO A 284 12.76 18.15 21.26
CA PRO A 284 12.38 16.96 22.04
C PRO A 284 10.95 16.47 21.85
N ALA A 285 9.96 17.37 21.86
CA ALA A 285 8.55 17.01 21.65
C ALA A 285 8.29 16.46 20.24
N LEU A 286 8.97 17.00 19.22
CA LEU A 286 8.86 16.51 17.84
C LEU A 286 9.58 15.17 17.68
N ALA A 287 10.76 14.99 18.28
CA ALA A 287 11.46 13.71 18.31
C ALA A 287 10.63 12.62 18.99
N ALA A 288 10.03 12.92 20.15
CA ALA A 288 9.12 12.01 20.85
C ALA A 288 7.90 11.66 19.99
N SER A 289 7.30 12.66 19.33
CA SER A 289 6.15 12.46 18.43
C SER A 289 6.51 11.63 17.19
N TYR A 290 7.70 11.85 16.63
CA TYR A 290 8.21 11.10 15.48
C TYR A 290 8.46 9.64 15.83
N ASN A 291 9.00 9.35 17.02
CA ASN A 291 9.26 7.99 17.48
C ASN A 291 7.98 7.15 17.72
N VAL A 292 6.84 7.79 17.97
CA VAL A 292 5.55 7.09 18.15
C VAL A 292 4.62 7.22 16.94
N ALA A 293 5.02 7.97 15.91
CA ALA A 293 4.22 8.16 14.72
C ALA A 293 4.24 6.91 13.83
N PRO A 294 3.08 6.50 13.29
CA PRO A 294 3.03 5.39 12.35
C PRO A 294 3.87 5.68 11.09
N SER A 295 4.42 4.63 10.49
CA SER A 295 5.26 4.68 9.28
C SER A 295 6.61 5.37 9.44
N CYS A 296 6.95 5.88 10.62
CA CYS A 296 8.27 6.42 10.94
C CYS A 296 9.18 5.32 11.51
N GLU A 297 10.41 5.24 11.01
CA GLU A 297 11.49 4.50 11.68
C GLU A 297 11.97 5.30 12.89
N SER A 298 12.22 4.65 14.03
CA SER A 298 12.69 5.37 15.23
C SER A 298 14.04 6.08 14.97
N LEU A 299 14.22 7.29 15.52
CA LEU A 299 15.45 8.08 15.36
C LEU A 299 16.69 7.38 15.93
N THR A 300 16.51 6.50 16.92
CA THR A 300 17.59 5.73 17.54
C THR A 300 17.88 4.43 16.82
N SER A 301 16.98 4.00 15.91
CA SER A 301 17.21 2.87 15.01
C SER A 301 18.09 3.34 13.85
N SER A 302 19.36 3.63 14.16
CA SER A 302 20.40 3.87 13.15
C SER A 302 20.86 2.56 12.48
N SER A 303 20.13 1.46 12.69
CA SER A 303 20.29 0.24 11.93
C SER A 303 19.81 0.54 10.52
N GLU A 304 20.72 0.47 9.55
CA GLU A 304 20.35 0.29 8.14
C GLU A 304 19.19 -0.68 8.11
N PRO A 305 18.03 -0.32 7.50
CA PRO A 305 16.79 -1.07 7.63
C PRO A 305 17.12 -2.53 7.33
N THR A 306 17.17 -3.32 8.39
CA THR A 306 17.64 -4.70 8.29
C THR A 306 16.56 -5.35 7.48
N ALA A 307 16.87 -5.66 6.23
CA ALA A 307 15.88 -6.12 5.27
C ALA A 307 15.11 -7.25 5.94
N THR A 308 13.82 -7.01 6.21
CA THR A 308 13.00 -8.00 6.91
C THR A 308 13.15 -9.28 6.10
N PRO A 309 13.67 -10.36 6.70
CA PRO A 309 13.94 -11.56 5.94
C PRO A 309 12.63 -12.01 5.30
N LEU A 310 12.68 -12.28 4.00
CA LEU A 310 11.53 -12.80 3.29
C LEU A 310 11.05 -14.07 4.00
N PRO A 311 9.73 -14.25 4.17
CA PRO A 311 9.20 -15.49 4.72
C PRO A 311 9.70 -16.69 3.88
N SER A 312 9.72 -17.86 4.50
CA SER A 312 10.02 -19.08 3.74
C SER A 312 8.87 -19.37 2.79
N ALA A 313 9.18 -19.57 1.52
CA ALA A 313 8.22 -20.06 0.54
C ALA A 313 8.03 -21.57 0.75
N LYS A 314 6.80 -22.08 0.65
CA LYS A 314 6.48 -23.50 0.84
C LYS A 314 7.36 -24.43 0.01
N ASP A 315 7.58 -24.07 -1.25
CA ASP A 315 8.39 -24.84 -2.20
C ASP A 315 9.80 -24.24 -2.40
N GLY A 316 10.20 -23.32 -1.51
CA GLY A 316 11.53 -22.70 -1.56
C GLY A 316 11.80 -22.01 -2.91
N SER A 317 12.87 -22.41 -3.59
CA SER A 317 13.18 -21.97 -4.97
C SER A 317 12.93 -23.05 -6.02
N ASP A 318 12.19 -24.11 -5.68
CA ASP A 318 11.91 -25.21 -6.60
C ASP A 318 10.84 -24.83 -7.63
N LEU A 319 11.31 -24.42 -8.81
CA LEU A 319 10.44 -24.05 -9.92
C LEU A 319 9.66 -25.24 -10.52
N ALA A 320 10.09 -26.48 -10.24
CA ALA A 320 9.40 -27.66 -10.75
C ALA A 320 8.10 -27.95 -9.98
N ALA A 321 7.99 -27.47 -8.74
CA ALA A 321 6.77 -27.56 -7.93
C ALA A 321 5.56 -26.89 -8.61
N CYS A 322 5.79 -25.88 -9.46
CA CYS A 322 4.72 -25.12 -10.12
C CYS A 322 4.10 -25.81 -11.34
N ARG A 323 4.60 -26.97 -11.77
CA ARG A 323 4.17 -27.62 -13.01
C ARG A 323 2.69 -28.03 -13.00
N ASP A 324 2.20 -28.46 -11.85
CA ASP A 324 0.80 -28.87 -11.65
C ASP A 324 -0.16 -27.66 -11.57
N GLY A 325 0.38 -26.44 -11.53
CA GLY A 325 -0.39 -25.23 -11.43
C GLY A 325 -0.68 -24.79 -10.00
N LYS A 326 0.01 -25.31 -8.97
CA LYS A 326 -0.07 -24.79 -7.61
C LYS A 326 1.27 -24.86 -6.87
N CYS A 327 1.87 -23.72 -6.56
CA CYS A 327 3.12 -23.65 -5.80
C CYS A 327 3.27 -22.32 -5.07
N GLN A 328 4.18 -22.26 -4.10
CA GLN A 328 4.66 -21.01 -3.53
C GLN A 328 6.19 -20.99 -3.55
N ILE A 329 6.76 -20.07 -4.33
CA ILE A 329 8.20 -19.99 -4.57
C ILE A 329 8.80 -18.64 -4.17
N LYS A 330 10.10 -18.64 -3.91
CA LYS A 330 10.94 -17.47 -3.67
C LYS A 330 11.70 -17.08 -4.93
N VAL A 331 11.52 -15.84 -5.36
CA VAL A 331 12.17 -15.24 -6.52
C VAL A 331 13.18 -14.19 -6.05
N SER A 332 14.49 -14.51 -6.12
CA SER A 332 15.58 -13.59 -5.78
C SER A 332 16.37 -13.06 -6.98
N LYS A 333 16.17 -13.67 -8.16
CA LYS A 333 16.76 -13.28 -9.44
C LYS A 333 15.77 -13.58 -10.57
N PRO A 334 15.97 -13.05 -11.79
CA PRO A 334 15.15 -13.43 -12.93
C PRO A 334 15.11 -14.95 -13.14
N VAL A 335 13.91 -15.54 -13.16
CA VAL A 335 13.71 -16.99 -13.32
C VAL A 335 12.55 -17.29 -14.27
N MET A 336 12.70 -18.37 -15.02
CA MET A 336 11.64 -18.91 -15.88
C MET A 336 10.88 -20.00 -15.14
N VAL A 337 9.60 -19.79 -14.87
CA VAL A 337 8.71 -20.80 -14.27
C VAL A 337 7.74 -21.33 -15.32
N SER A 338 7.42 -22.64 -15.23
CA SER A 338 6.39 -23.26 -16.05
C SER A 338 5.21 -23.62 -15.16
N VAL A 339 4.03 -23.06 -15.45
CA VAL A 339 2.82 -23.17 -14.63
C VAL A 339 1.70 -23.70 -15.51
N GLY A 340 1.26 -24.94 -15.27
CA GLY A 340 0.18 -25.54 -16.04
C GLY A 340 0.43 -25.57 -17.56
N GLY A 341 1.68 -25.67 -18.01
CA GLY A 341 2.05 -25.66 -19.43
C GLY A 341 2.41 -24.28 -20.01
N SER A 342 2.13 -23.20 -19.30
CA SER A 342 2.53 -21.84 -19.69
C SER A 342 3.84 -21.40 -19.07
N ARG A 343 4.56 -20.50 -19.75
CA ARG A 343 5.91 -20.06 -19.34
C ARG A 343 5.92 -18.59 -18.95
N PHE A 344 6.31 -18.32 -17.71
CA PHE A 344 6.39 -16.98 -17.15
C PHE A 344 7.85 -16.65 -16.77
N LEU A 345 8.26 -15.41 -17.04
CA LEU A 345 9.50 -14.85 -16.52
C LEU A 345 9.17 -14.01 -15.31
N LEU A 346 9.74 -14.36 -14.16
CA LEU A 346 9.56 -13.66 -12.89
C LEU A 346 10.84 -12.92 -12.54
N SER A 347 10.74 -11.67 -12.10
CA SER A 347 11.87 -10.91 -11.57
C SER A 347 11.42 -9.99 -10.45
N ALA A 348 12.06 -10.09 -9.29
CA ALA A 348 11.86 -9.15 -8.19
C ALA A 348 12.81 -7.94 -8.36
N ALA A 349 12.27 -6.74 -8.26
CA ALA A 349 12.98 -5.47 -8.26
C ALA A 349 12.47 -4.60 -7.09
N THR A 350 13.00 -3.39 -6.89
CA THR A 350 12.61 -2.53 -5.75
C THR A 350 11.11 -2.19 -5.69
N ASN A 351 10.42 -2.13 -6.84
CA ASN A 351 8.99 -1.83 -6.91
C ASN A 351 8.05 -3.03 -6.83
N GLY A 352 8.57 -4.25 -6.84
CA GLY A 352 7.74 -5.43 -6.79
C GLY A 352 8.27 -6.61 -7.60
N LEU A 353 7.39 -7.57 -7.79
CA LEU A 353 7.56 -8.70 -8.69
C LEU A 353 7.02 -8.34 -10.08
N THR A 354 7.90 -8.29 -11.07
CA THR A 354 7.53 -8.23 -12.47
C THR A 354 7.31 -9.64 -13.00
N ILE A 355 6.15 -9.86 -13.62
CA ILE A 355 5.72 -11.12 -14.23
C ILE A 355 5.50 -10.88 -15.70
N VAL A 356 6.14 -11.67 -16.56
CA VAL A 356 6.09 -11.52 -18.00
C VAL A 356 5.61 -12.82 -18.64
N GLN A 357 4.56 -12.71 -19.46
CA GLN A 357 4.05 -13.78 -20.32
C GLN A 357 4.13 -13.34 -21.79
N ASP A 358 3.77 -14.24 -22.71
CA ASP A 358 3.75 -13.99 -24.14
C ASP A 358 2.75 -12.90 -24.58
N SER A 359 1.73 -12.62 -23.76
CA SER A 359 0.67 -11.63 -24.03
C SER A 359 0.91 -10.27 -23.37
N GLY A 360 1.70 -10.20 -22.31
CA GLY A 360 1.80 -9.00 -21.49
C GLY A 360 2.80 -9.13 -20.34
N TYR A 361 2.86 -8.08 -19.53
CA TYR A 361 3.57 -8.08 -18.27
C TYR A 361 2.76 -7.35 -17.19
N MET A 362 3.04 -7.64 -15.93
CA MET A 362 2.48 -6.96 -14.77
C MET A 362 3.56 -6.75 -13.72
N VAL A 363 3.38 -5.76 -12.84
CA VAL A 363 4.26 -5.49 -11.70
C VAL A 363 3.40 -5.39 -10.44
N MET A 364 3.76 -6.14 -9.41
CA MET A 364 2.98 -6.23 -8.17
C MET A 364 3.87 -6.10 -6.94
N GLY A 365 3.46 -5.26 -5.99
CA GLY A 365 4.09 -5.19 -4.67
C GLY A 365 3.60 -6.30 -3.74
N ALA A 366 4.07 -6.30 -2.48
CA ALA A 366 3.57 -7.21 -1.45
C ALA A 366 2.04 -7.07 -1.27
N GLY A 367 1.35 -8.19 -1.11
CA GLY A 367 -0.11 -8.31 -1.07
C GLY A 367 -0.80 -8.19 -2.43
N GLY A 368 -0.07 -7.84 -3.50
CA GLY A 368 -0.65 -7.69 -4.83
C GLY A 368 -1.02 -9.04 -5.45
N ASN A 369 -2.17 -9.09 -6.13
CA ASN A 369 -2.62 -10.22 -6.92
C ASN A 369 -2.78 -9.83 -8.41
N GLY A 370 -2.57 -10.80 -9.30
CA GLY A 370 -2.63 -10.59 -10.73
C GLY A 370 -2.88 -11.88 -11.49
N ARG A 371 -3.53 -11.78 -12.65
CA ARG A 371 -4.02 -12.93 -13.40
C ARG A 371 -3.63 -12.83 -14.88
N PHE A 372 -3.24 -13.96 -15.46
CA PHE A 372 -3.08 -14.13 -16.90
C PHE A 372 -4.09 -15.16 -17.39
N SER A 373 -5.02 -14.75 -18.24
CA SER A 373 -5.96 -15.64 -18.89
C SER A 373 -5.41 -16.12 -20.23
N GLU A 374 -5.69 -17.37 -20.54
CA GLU A 374 -5.23 -18.07 -21.73
C GLU A 374 -6.42 -18.54 -22.58
N ALA A 375 -6.12 -18.94 -23.81
CA ALA A 375 -7.13 -19.59 -24.65
C ALA A 375 -7.68 -20.85 -23.96
N GLY A 376 -9.00 -21.02 -24.01
CA GLY A 376 -9.67 -22.15 -23.37
C GLY A 376 -10.06 -21.94 -21.91
N GLY A 377 -10.13 -20.70 -21.42
CA GLY A 377 -10.66 -20.34 -20.09
C GLY A 377 -9.65 -20.45 -18.95
N LYS A 378 -8.54 -21.15 -19.18
CA LYS A 378 -7.49 -21.32 -18.21
C LYS A 378 -6.93 -19.98 -17.73
N THR A 379 -6.84 -19.80 -16.42
CA THR A 379 -6.27 -18.61 -15.80
C THR A 379 -5.15 -19.01 -14.85
N THR A 380 -4.02 -18.31 -14.92
CA THR A 380 -2.93 -18.39 -13.94
C THR A 380 -2.97 -17.16 -13.06
N GLU A 381 -3.09 -17.36 -11.75
CA GLU A 381 -3.10 -16.32 -10.73
C GLU A 381 -1.76 -16.31 -9.98
N PHE A 382 -1.33 -15.11 -9.64
CA PHE A 382 -0.12 -14.82 -8.90
C PHE A 382 -0.49 -13.93 -7.72
N HIS A 383 -0.04 -14.28 -6.52
CA HIS A 383 -0.22 -13.48 -5.31
C HIS A 383 1.13 -13.29 -4.62
N VAL A 384 1.59 -12.04 -4.53
CA VAL A 384 2.89 -11.70 -3.93
C VAL A 384 2.73 -11.63 -2.42
N THR A 385 2.99 -12.73 -1.73
CA THR A 385 2.85 -12.82 -0.25
C THR A 385 3.79 -11.85 0.47
N ALA A 386 5.01 -11.67 -0.04
CA ALA A 386 5.99 -10.76 0.54
C ALA A 386 6.98 -10.28 -0.53
N HIS A 387 7.51 -9.07 -0.34
CA HIS A 387 8.44 -8.46 -1.28
C HIS A 387 9.45 -7.56 -0.55
N THR A 388 10.70 -7.61 -1.02
CA THR A 388 11.82 -6.77 -0.58
C THR A 388 12.73 -6.49 -1.78
N ARG A 389 13.74 -5.62 -1.61
CA ARG A 389 14.82 -5.45 -2.61
C ARG A 389 15.57 -6.74 -2.93
N ALA A 390 15.62 -7.70 -2.00
CA ALA A 390 16.35 -8.96 -2.16
C ALA A 390 15.53 -10.07 -2.86
N GLY A 391 14.23 -9.87 -3.05
CA GLY A 391 13.37 -10.86 -3.67
C GLY A 391 11.89 -10.74 -3.32
N ALA A 392 11.11 -11.70 -3.80
CA ALA A 392 9.70 -11.86 -3.48
C ALA A 392 9.37 -13.31 -3.12
N VAL A 393 8.32 -13.51 -2.34
CA VAL A 393 7.62 -14.79 -2.19
C VAL A 393 6.29 -14.66 -2.92
N VAL A 394 6.01 -15.61 -3.80
CA VAL A 394 4.83 -15.60 -4.67
C VAL A 394 4.11 -16.93 -4.60
N ASP A 395 2.82 -16.87 -4.32
CA ASP A 395 1.87 -17.97 -4.48
C ASP A 395 1.35 -17.95 -5.91
N ILE A 396 1.29 -19.12 -6.54
CA ILE A 396 0.91 -19.30 -7.94
C ILE A 396 -0.13 -20.41 -8.00
N SER A 397 -1.27 -20.12 -8.61
CA SER A 397 -2.36 -21.07 -8.80
C SER A 397 -2.93 -21.03 -10.21
N THR A 398 -3.53 -22.12 -10.68
CA THR A 398 -4.29 -22.15 -11.94
C THR A 398 -5.73 -22.59 -11.73
N SER A 399 -6.64 -21.96 -12.47
CA SER A 399 -8.07 -22.30 -12.57
C SER A 399 -8.48 -22.50 -14.03
N LYS A 400 -9.65 -23.11 -14.26
CA LYS A 400 -10.24 -23.34 -15.58
C LYS A 400 -11.46 -22.47 -15.81
#